data_AF-A0A2H1W9N5-F1
#
_entry.id   AF-A0A2H1W9N5-F1
#
_cell.length_a   1.000
_cell.length_b   1.000
_cell.length_c   1.000
_cell.angle_alpha   90.00
_cell.angle_beta   90.00
_cell.angle_gamma   90.00
#
_symmetry.space_group_name_H-M   'P 1'
#
loop_
_entity.id
_entity.type
_entity.pdbx_description
1 polymer ?
#
loop_
_entity_poly.entity_id
_entity_poly.type
_entity_poly.pdbx_seq_one_letter_code
_entity_poly.pdbx_strand_id
1 'polypeptide(L)' 'LHEPDGTVRIVEYHADKKTGFNANVKREGHAKHIVPEYHHHH' A
#
# COMPACT_ATOMS: atom_id res chain seq x y z
N LEU A 1 4.12 -6.90 5.10
CA LEU A 1 4.81 -7.07 3.79
C LEU A 1 5.43 -5.73 3.42
N HIS A 2 6.74 -5.68 3.13
CA HIS A 2 7.35 -4.45 2.62
C HIS A 2 7.07 -4.36 1.12
N GLU A 3 6.40 -3.31 0.70
CA GLU A 3 6.08 -3.03 -0.69
C GLU A 3 7.30 -2.38 -1.37
N PRO A 4 7.45 -2.55 -2.70
CA PRO A 4 8.57 -2.00 -3.44
C PRO A 4 8.64 -0.46 -3.43
N ASP A 5 7.53 0.22 -3.11
CA ASP A 5 7.46 1.68 -2.97
C ASP A 5 7.95 2.19 -1.60
N GLY A 6 8.41 1.29 -0.72
CA GLY A 6 8.86 1.59 0.63
C GLY A 6 7.75 1.65 1.68
N THR A 7 6.50 1.37 1.31
CA THR A 7 5.40 1.24 2.27
C THR A 7 5.37 -0.14 2.91
N VAL A 8 4.74 -0.25 4.07
CA VAL A 8 4.48 -1.52 4.73
C VAL A 8 2.98 -1.80 4.67
N ARG A 9 2.63 -2.97 4.12
CA ARG A 9 1.27 -3.49 4.16
C ARG A 9 1.06 -4.30 5.43
N ILE A 10 0.11 -3.86 6.25
CA ILE A 10 -0.38 -4.54 7.44
C ILE A 10 -1.75 -5.12 7.10
N VAL A 11 -1.94 -6.41 7.35
CA VAL A 11 -3.20 -7.10 7.08
C VAL A 11 -3.72 -7.69 8.38
N GLU A 12 -4.90 -7.22 8.79
CA GLU A 12 -5.62 -7.72 9.96
C GLU A 12 -6.75 -8.62 9.48
N TYR A 13 -6.78 -9.85 9.96
CA TYR A 13 -7.79 -10.84 9.60
C TYR A 13 -8.83 -10.98 10.70
N HIS A 14 -10.10 -11.04 10.31
CA HIS A 14 -11.18 -11.41 11.21
C HIS A 14 -12.23 -12.25 10.48
N ALA A 15 -12.99 -13.03 11.24
CA ALA A 15 -14.09 -13.82 10.73
C ALA A 15 -15.33 -13.63 11.60
N ASP A 16 -16.48 -13.45 10.98
CA ASP A 16 -17.77 -13.44 11.67
C ASP A 16 -18.86 -14.18 10.88
N LYS A 17 -19.99 -14.48 11.54
CA LYS A 17 -21.08 -15.28 10.94
C LYS A 17 -21.86 -14.55 9.85
N LYS A 18 -21.81 -13.22 9.81
CA LYS A 18 -22.60 -12.38 8.92
C LYS A 18 -21.84 -12.08 7.62
N THR A 19 -20.54 -11.84 7.72
CA THR A 19 -19.70 -11.38 6.62
C THR A 19 -18.62 -12.39 6.22
N GLY A 20 -18.48 -13.48 6.97
CA GLY A 20 -17.48 -14.50 6.70
C GLY A 20 -16.07 -14.04 7.06
N PHE A 21 -15.08 -14.50 6.29
CA PHE A 21 -13.68 -14.16 6.47
C PHE A 21 -13.33 -12.87 5.73
N ASN A 22 -12.72 -11.91 6.43
CA ASN A 22 -12.37 -10.60 5.90
C ASN A 22 -10.92 -10.24 6.25
N ALA A 23 -10.34 -9.39 5.41
CA ALA A 23 -8.99 -8.88 5.55
C ALA A 23 -9.01 -7.34 5.49
N ASN A 24 -8.68 -6.70 6.60
CA ASN A 24 -8.52 -5.25 6.66
C ASN A 24 -7.07 -4.91 6.31
N VAL A 25 -6.88 -4.18 5.20
CA VAL A 25 -5.56 -3.87 4.66
C VAL A 25 -5.23 -2.40 4.94
N LYS A 26 -4.15 -2.16 5.69
CA LYS A 26 -3.59 -0.83 5.94
C LYS A 26 -2.23 -0.71 5.25
N ARG A 27 -1.90 0.50 4.79
CA ARG A 27 -0.59 0.85 4.24
C ARG A 27 0.02 1.96 5.09
N GLU A 28 1.22 1.74 5.59
CA GLU A 28 1.98 2.70 6.37
C GLU A 28 3.28 3.09 5.65
N GLY A 29 3.74 4.32 5.85
CA GLY A 29 4.94 4.87 5.21
C GLY A 29 4.64 5.81 4.05
N HIS A 30 5.71 6.36 3.46
CA HIS A 30 5.61 7.28 2.32
C HIS A 30 5.93 6.51 1.04
N ALA A 31 4.91 6.34 0.19
CA ALA A 31 5.10 5.75 -1.12
C ALA A 31 6.05 6.64 -1.95
N LYS A 32 7.20 6.09 -2.35
CA LYS A 32 8.12 6.79 -3.24
C LYS A 32 7.65 6.60 -4.69
N HIS A 33 6.90 7.58 -5.18
CA HIS A 33 6.63 7.68 -6.61
C HIS A 33 7.76 8.49 -7.26
N ILE A 34 8.56 7.85 -8.12
CA ILE A 34 9.52 8.55 -8.99
C ILE A 34 8.71 9.31 -10.05
N VAL A 35 8.56 10.62 -9.85
CA VAL A 35 7.99 11.49 -10.89
C VAL A 35 9.07 11.66 -11.95
N PRO A 36 8.83 11.29 -13.23
CA PRO A 36 9.83 11.48 -14.26
C PRO A 36 10.14 12.98 -14.41
N GLU A 37 11.42 13.33 -14.32
CA GLU A 37 11.89 14.69 -14.53
C GLU A 37 11.73 15.03 -16.02
N TYR A 38 10.78 15.91 -16.34
CA TYR A 38 10.62 16.44 -17.69
C TYR A 38 11.77 17.43 -17.94
N HIS A 39 12.89 16.93 -18.46
CA HIS A 39 13.96 17.78 -18.99
C HIS A 39 13.38 18.60 -20.15
N HIS A 40 13.02 19.86 -19.86
CA HIS A 40 12.70 20.83 -20.89
C HIS A 40 14.01 21.20 -21.59
N HIS A 41 14.23 20.62 -22.77
CA HIS A 41 15.27 21.06 -23.67
C HIS A 41 14.90 22.46 -24.18
N HIS A 42 15.74 23.44 -23.84
CA HIS A 42 15.73 24.79 -24.39
C HIS A 42 16.42 24.83 -25.76
#